data_AF-A0A1J3CKD0-F1
#
_entry.id   AF-A0A1J3CKD0-F1
#
_cell.length_a   1.000
_cell.length_b   1.000
_cell.length_c   1.000
_cell.angle_alpha   90.00
_cell.angle_beta   90.00
_cell.angle_gamma   90.00
#
_symmetry.space_group_name_H-M   'P 1'
#
loop_
_entity.id
_entity.type
_entity.pdbx_description
1 polymer ?
#
loop_
_entity_poly.entity_id
_entity_poly.type
_entity_poly.pdbx_seq_one_letter_code
_entity_poly.pdbx_strand_id
1 'polypeptide(L)'
;RSARKSLTVVASGGGKIDITKQGLNGIDDPVVQQNLMGRSRVMNKKDWKDSAGRKGKGYGVYRFESKYGANVDGYSPIYTPDQWSDGGATYKLGTKGLLAWAGLVLVLLAVGVNLIVSTSQIGA
;
A
#
# COMPACT_ATOMS: atom_id res chain seq x y z
N ARG A 1 -0.46 -11.78 -23.28
CA ARG A 1 -1.51 -12.15 -22.28
C ARG A 1 -1.09 -11.55 -20.95
N SER A 2 -1.71 -10.45 -20.53
CA SER A 2 -1.35 -9.74 -19.30
C SER A 2 -1.85 -10.53 -18.10
N ALA A 3 -0.94 -10.97 -17.23
CA ALA A 3 -1.29 -11.60 -15.98
C ALA A 3 -2.05 -10.58 -15.12
N ARG A 4 -3.32 -10.84 -14.81
CA ARG A 4 -4.04 -10.14 -13.75
C ARG A 4 -3.23 -10.34 -12.47
N LYS A 5 -2.44 -9.34 -12.05
CA LYS A 5 -1.83 -9.36 -10.73
C LYS A 5 -2.97 -9.26 -9.72
N SER A 6 -3.25 -10.39 -9.09
CA SER A 6 -4.16 -10.51 -7.96
C SER A 6 -3.74 -9.52 -6.88
N LEU A 7 -4.58 -8.52 -6.64
CA LEU A 7 -4.44 -7.65 -5.47
C LEU A 7 -4.72 -8.53 -4.26
N THR A 8 -3.66 -8.96 -3.59
CA THR A 8 -3.80 -9.74 -2.36
C THR A 8 -4.03 -8.74 -1.24
N VAL A 9 -5.27 -8.63 -0.77
CA VAL A 9 -5.58 -7.86 0.44
C VAL A 9 -4.84 -8.51 1.59
N VAL A 10 -3.75 -7.90 2.07
CA VAL A 10 -2.91 -8.47 3.14
C VAL A 10 -3.54 -8.27 4.53
N ALA A 11 -4.62 -7.49 4.62
CA ALA A 11 -5.38 -7.26 5.84
C ALA A 11 -6.88 -7.49 5.60
N SER A 12 -7.27 -8.71 5.24
CA SER A 12 -8.67 -9.14 5.34
C SER A 12 -8.76 -10.25 6.39
N GLY A 13 -9.32 -9.93 7.55
CA GLY A 13 -9.61 -10.89 8.61
C GLY A 13 -8.54 -10.92 9.70
N GLY A 14 -8.98 -11.19 10.94
CA GLY A 14 -8.16 -11.24 12.16
C GLY A 14 -7.12 -12.36 12.23
N GLY A 15 -6.42 -12.63 11.12
CA GLY A 15 -5.22 -13.46 11.06
C GLY A 15 -3.97 -12.69 11.46
N LYS A 16 -2.90 -13.41 11.80
CA LYS A 16 -1.58 -12.82 12.04
C LYS A 16 -1.10 -12.13 10.78
N ILE A 17 -0.64 -10.89 10.88
CA ILE A 17 -0.05 -10.21 9.73
C ILE A 17 1.34 -10.78 9.50
N ASP A 18 1.63 -11.08 8.24
CA ASP A 18 2.94 -11.56 7.84
C ASP A 18 3.91 -10.37 7.80
N ILE A 19 4.73 -10.25 8.84
CA ILE A 19 5.70 -9.15 8.96
C ILE A 19 6.74 -9.18 7.84
N THR A 20 6.94 -10.31 7.14
CA THR A 20 7.83 -10.37 5.96
C THR A 20 7.29 -9.54 4.79
N LYS A 21 6.00 -9.20 4.80
CA LYS A 21 5.36 -8.30 3.84
C LYS A 21 5.26 -6.85 4.34
N GLN A 22 5.64 -6.62 5.59
CA GLN A 22 5.62 -5.32 6.26
C GLN A 22 7.04 -4.75 6.14
N GLY A 23 7.17 -3.56 5.53
CA GLY A 23 8.47 -2.99 5.12
C GLY A 23 9.50 -2.68 6.20
N LEU A 24 9.28 -3.12 7.44
CA LEU A 24 10.28 -3.08 8.51
C LEU A 24 11.48 -4.00 8.20
N ASN A 25 11.30 -5.08 7.43
CA ASN A 25 12.41 -5.94 7.00
C ASN A 25 13.30 -5.31 5.92
N GLY A 26 12.83 -4.26 5.24
CA GLY A 26 13.60 -3.49 4.25
C GLY A 26 14.45 -2.37 4.85
N ILE A 27 14.48 -2.23 6.19
CA ILE A 27 15.29 -1.23 6.87
C ILE A 27 16.70 -1.78 7.04
N ASP A 28 17.66 -1.19 6.33
CA ASP A 28 19.07 -1.61 6.34
C ASP A 28 19.73 -1.41 7.70
N ASP A 29 19.34 -0.37 8.45
CA ASP A 29 19.89 -0.08 9.77
C ASP A 29 19.22 -0.97 10.84
N PRO A 30 19.95 -1.93 11.44
CA PRO A 30 19.39 -2.85 12.42
C PRO A 30 18.96 -2.16 13.72
N VAL A 31 19.53 -1.00 14.04
CA VAL A 31 19.15 -0.20 15.21
C VAL A 31 17.81 0.47 14.98
N VAL A 32 17.64 1.11 13.81
CA VAL A 32 16.38 1.74 13.42
C VAL A 32 15.27 0.69 13.35
N GLN A 33 15.55 -0.44 12.70
CA GLN A 33 14.62 -1.56 12.61
C GLN A 33 14.17 -2.03 14.01
N GLN A 34 15.12 -2.30 14.91
CA GLN A 34 14.79 -2.78 16.26
C GLN A 34 14.00 -1.74 17.07
N ASN A 35 14.31 -0.45 16.95
CA ASN A 35 13.57 0.60 17.63
C ASN A 35 12.11 0.66 17.16
N LEU A 36 11.86 0.57 15.85
CA LEU A 36 10.50 0.53 15.30
C LEU A 36 9.76 -0.77 15.67
N MET A 37 10.50 -1.88 15.76
CA MET A 37 10.02 -3.14 16.31
C MET A 37 9.95 -3.15 17.83
N GLY A 38 10.23 -2.04 18.54
CA GLY A 38 10.14 -1.98 20.00
C GLY A 38 11.01 -3.05 20.69
N ARG A 39 12.04 -3.54 20.01
CA ARG A 39 12.99 -4.54 20.48
C ARG A 39 14.25 -3.84 20.96
N SER A 40 14.88 -4.40 21.98
CA SER A 40 16.18 -3.90 22.45
C SER A 40 17.28 -4.84 22.00
N ARG A 41 18.42 -4.29 21.55
CA ARG A 41 19.65 -5.03 21.22
C ARG A 41 20.12 -5.98 22.33
N VAL A 42 19.75 -5.69 23.57
CA VAL A 42 20.18 -6.43 24.75
C VAL A 42 19.08 -7.30 25.36
N MET A 43 17.87 -7.35 24.79
CA MET A 43 16.74 -8.06 25.40
C MET A 43 16.93 -9.57 25.54
N ASN A 44 17.84 -10.14 24.74
CA ASN A 44 18.21 -11.55 24.77
C ASN A 44 19.33 -11.86 25.77
N LYS A 45 19.90 -10.84 26.44
CA LYS A 45 20.96 -11.03 27.44
C LYS A 45 20.35 -11.46 28.78
N LYS A 46 21.05 -12.36 29.48
CA LYS A 46 20.62 -12.94 30.77
C LYS A 46 20.29 -11.90 31.84
N ASP A 47 21.06 -10.81 31.87
CA ASP A 47 20.95 -9.73 32.87
C ASP A 47 20.13 -8.54 32.37
N TRP A 48 19.42 -8.70 31.25
CA TRP A 48 18.55 -7.65 30.74
C TRP A 48 17.41 -7.38 31.73
N LYS A 49 17.15 -6.09 31.95
CA LYS A 49 16.01 -5.62 32.72
C LYS A 49 14.99 -4.98 31.78
N ASP A 50 13.72 -5.27 32.03
CA ASP A 50 12.63 -4.60 31.32
C ASP A 50 12.58 -3.11 31.66
N SER A 51 11.69 -2.38 31.00
CA SER A 51 11.47 -0.94 31.24
C SER A 51 10.99 -0.61 32.65
N ALA A 52 10.54 -1.60 33.43
CA ALA A 52 10.19 -1.45 34.84
C ALA A 52 11.32 -1.87 35.80
N GLY A 53 12.52 -2.16 35.28
CA GLY A 53 13.68 -2.58 36.07
C GLY A 53 13.64 -4.02 36.57
N ARG A 54 12.65 -4.83 36.16
CA ARG A 54 12.51 -6.24 36.54
C ARG A 54 13.31 -7.12 35.59
N LYS A 55 13.63 -8.35 36.01
CA LYS A 55 14.29 -9.34 35.14
C LYS A 55 13.47 -9.50 33.85
N GLY A 56 14.12 -9.20 32.74
CA GLY A 56 13.50 -9.20 31.43
C GLY A 56 13.03 -10.58 31.01
N LYS A 57 11.85 -10.65 30.39
CA LYS A 57 11.25 -11.89 29.89
C LYS A 57 11.48 -12.11 28.39
N GLY A 58 12.38 -11.33 27.78
CA GLY A 58 12.56 -11.32 26.32
C GLY A 58 11.37 -10.74 25.55
N TYR A 59 10.52 -9.94 26.20
CA TYR A 59 9.49 -9.16 25.52
C TYR A 59 10.04 -7.77 25.22
N GLY A 60 9.79 -7.27 24.00
CA GLY A 60 10.01 -5.85 23.69
C GLY A 60 8.98 -4.96 24.38
N VAL A 61 8.89 -3.71 23.94
CA VAL A 61 7.82 -2.76 24.32
C VAL A 61 6.44 -3.39 24.09
N TYR A 62 6.30 -4.24 23.07
CA TYR A 62 5.05 -4.92 22.72
C TYR A 62 5.15 -6.43 22.97
N ARG A 63 4.50 -6.90 24.03
CA ARG A 63 4.51 -8.32 24.46
C ARG A 63 3.92 -9.29 23.43
N PHE A 64 3.05 -8.82 22.56
CA PHE A 64 2.24 -9.66 21.67
C PHE A 64 2.66 -9.58 20.20
N GLU A 65 3.85 -9.04 19.91
CA GLU A 65 4.39 -9.01 18.55
C GLU A 65 4.37 -10.40 17.90
N SER A 66 4.79 -11.46 18.60
CA SER A 66 4.74 -12.84 18.09
C SER A 66 3.31 -13.41 17.89
N LYS A 67 2.32 -12.84 18.59
CA LYS A 67 0.91 -13.23 18.45
C LYS A 67 0.29 -12.60 17.22
N TYR A 68 0.59 -11.33 16.94
CA TYR A 68 -0.08 -10.56 15.88
C TYR A 68 0.79 -10.35 14.62
N GLY A 69 2.07 -10.69 14.70
CA GLY A 69 3.05 -10.56 13.63
C GLY A 69 3.87 -9.27 13.74
N ALA A 70 3.26 -8.17 14.19
CA ALA A 70 3.89 -6.85 14.27
C ALA A 70 3.46 -6.04 15.49
N ASN A 71 4.17 -4.94 15.73
CA ASN A 71 3.81 -3.92 16.72
C ASN A 71 2.70 -3.02 16.25
N VAL A 72 2.06 -2.31 17.19
CA VAL A 72 1.04 -1.27 16.92
C VAL A 72 1.54 -0.29 15.85
N ASP A 73 2.79 0.15 15.96
CA ASP A 73 3.40 1.11 15.04
C ASP A 73 3.81 0.47 13.71
N GLY A 74 4.05 -0.85 13.69
CA GLY A 74 4.29 -1.61 12.47
C GLY A 74 3.07 -1.71 11.56
N TYR A 75 1.86 -1.46 12.09
CA TYR A 75 0.63 -1.37 11.29
C TYR A 75 0.46 -0.02 10.59
N SER A 76 1.27 0.98 10.96
CA SER A 76 1.13 2.31 10.39
C SER A 76 1.74 2.31 8.99
N PRO A 77 0.96 2.64 7.94
CA PRO A 77 1.45 2.63 6.56
C PRO A 77 2.70 3.47 6.37
N ILE A 78 2.93 4.50 7.19
CA ILE A 78 4.13 5.37 7.11
C ILE A 78 5.47 4.63 7.25
N TYR A 79 5.49 3.43 7.84
CA TYR A 79 6.71 2.62 8.03
C TYR A 79 6.77 1.39 7.11
N THR A 80 5.84 1.28 6.16
CA THR A 80 5.79 0.16 5.19
C THR A 80 5.77 0.69 3.75
N PRO A 81 6.85 1.34 3.29
CA PRO A 81 6.92 1.91 1.95
C PRO A 81 6.68 0.87 0.85
N ASP A 82 7.05 -0.40 1.09
CA ASP A 82 6.78 -1.52 0.18
C ASP A 82 5.28 -1.86 0.01
N GLN A 83 4.45 -1.39 0.95
CA GLN A 83 2.99 -1.48 0.89
C GLN A 83 2.36 -0.21 0.34
N TRP A 84 3.14 0.83 0.05
CA TRP A 84 2.62 2.00 -0.61
C TRP A 84 2.23 1.62 -2.03
N SER A 85 1.08 2.11 -2.48
CA SER A 85 0.81 2.07 -3.91
C SER A 85 1.89 2.90 -4.62
N ASP A 86 2.59 2.31 -5.59
CA ASP A 86 3.54 3.03 -6.48
C ASP A 86 2.95 4.33 -7.06
N GLY A 87 1.63 4.37 -7.19
CA GLY A 87 0.87 5.58 -7.47
C GLY A 87 -0.13 5.87 -6.36
N GLY A 88 0.23 6.72 -5.40
CA GLY A 88 -0.73 7.31 -4.46
C GLY A 88 -1.93 7.88 -5.22
N ALA A 89 -3.14 7.40 -4.89
CA ALA A 89 -4.43 7.81 -5.47
C ALA A 89 -4.37 8.17 -6.98
N THR A 90 -3.69 7.38 -7.81
CA THR A 90 -3.45 7.81 -9.18
C THR A 90 -4.57 7.31 -10.09
N TYR A 91 -5.57 8.16 -10.32
CA TYR A 91 -6.56 7.97 -11.39
C TYR A 91 -5.89 8.18 -12.75
N LYS A 92 -5.09 7.20 -13.20
CA LYS A 92 -4.66 7.14 -14.61
C LYS A 92 -5.46 6.05 -15.28
N LEU A 93 -6.54 6.46 -15.96
CA LEU A 93 -7.28 5.60 -16.89
C LEU A 93 -6.37 5.06 -18.03
N GLY A 94 -5.15 5.60 -18.13
CA GLY A 94 -4.06 5.13 -18.96
C GLY A 94 -4.33 5.35 -20.45
N THR A 95 -3.52 4.75 -21.31
CA THR A 95 -3.71 4.81 -22.78
C THR A 95 -5.11 4.35 -23.18
N LYS A 96 -5.68 3.36 -22.48
CA LYS A 96 -7.05 2.88 -22.72
C LYS A 96 -8.09 3.97 -22.47
N GLY A 97 -7.94 4.73 -21.39
CA GLY A 97 -8.80 5.86 -21.10
C GLY A 97 -8.63 7.03 -22.05
N LEU A 98 -7.41 7.29 -22.51
CA LEU A 98 -7.14 8.28 -23.53
C LEU A 98 -7.81 7.93 -24.87
N LEU A 99 -7.75 6.65 -25.26
CA LEU A 99 -8.44 6.13 -26.46
C LEU A 99 -9.96 6.25 -26.33
N ALA A 100 -10.52 5.98 -25.15
CA ALA A 100 -11.94 6.16 -24.89
C ALA A 100 -12.37 7.64 -25.04
N TRP A 101 -11.57 8.56 -24.52
CA TRP A 101 -11.78 10.00 -24.69
C TRP A 101 -11.70 10.43 -26.16
N ALA A 102 -10.68 9.97 -26.89
CA ALA A 102 -10.54 10.26 -28.31
C ALA A 102 -11.73 9.74 -29.13
N GLY A 103 -12.19 8.51 -28.82
CA GLY A 103 -13.38 7.93 -29.45
C GLY A 103 -14.64 8.76 -29.17
N LEU A 104 -14.84 9.18 -27.93
CA LEU A 104 -15.97 10.04 -27.55
C LEU A 104 -15.98 11.36 -28.34
N VAL A 105 -14.83 12.04 -28.41
CA VAL A 105 -14.69 13.31 -29.16
C VAL A 105 -15.03 13.11 -30.63
N LEU A 106 -14.55 12.02 -31.25
CA LEU A 106 -14.78 11.73 -32.65
C LEU A 106 -16.26 11.45 -32.95
N VAL A 107 -16.94 10.73 -32.06
CA VAL A 107 -18.39 10.50 -32.15
C VAL A 107 -19.17 11.81 -32.05
N LEU A 108 -18.84 12.67 -31.09
CA LEU A 108 -19.51 13.97 -30.93
C LEU A 108 -19.33 14.86 -32.16
N LEU A 109 -18.13 14.88 -32.77
CA LEU A 109 -17.88 15.60 -34.00
C LEU A 109 -18.70 15.06 -35.17
N ALA A 110 -18.73 13.73 -35.36
CA ALA A 110 -19.51 13.11 -36.43
C ALA A 110 -21.01 13.40 -36.30
N VAL A 111 -21.54 13.30 -35.07
CA VAL A 111 -22.93 13.66 -34.78
C VAL A 111 -23.18 15.14 -35.06
N GLY A 112 -22.30 16.03 -34.62
CA GLY A 112 -22.42 17.48 -34.86
C GLY A 112 -22.45 17.83 -36.36
N VAL A 113 -21.53 17.27 -37.15
CA VAL A 113 -21.51 17.45 -38.61
C VAL A 113 -22.80 16.95 -39.24
N ASN A 114 -23.26 15.75 -38.85
CA ASN A 114 -24.51 15.19 -39.38
C ASN A 114 -25.72 16.08 -39.07
N LEU A 115 -25.80 16.63 -37.86
CA LEU A 115 -26.88 17.56 -37.47
C LEU A 115 -26.84 18.84 -38.30
N ILE A 116 -25.65 19.40 -38.54
CA ILE A 116 -25.51 20.60 -39.38
C ILE A 116 -26.00 20.30 -40.79
N VAL A 117 -25.51 19.24 -41.44
CA VAL A 117 -25.93 18.91 -42.81
C VAL A 117 -27.42 18.62 -42.89
N SER A 118 -27.96 17.89 -41.92
CA SER A 118 -29.37 17.48 -41.92
C SER A 118 -30.35 18.61 -41.59
N THR A 119 -29.91 19.67 -40.91
CA THR A 119 -30.78 20.78 -40.48
C THR A 119 -30.45 22.14 -41.10
N SER A 120 -29.32 22.26 -41.81
CA SER A 120 -28.95 23.46 -42.56
C SER A 120 -29.63 23.50 -43.92
N GLN A 121 -30.03 24.68 -44.37
CA GLN A 121 -30.47 24.94 -45.76
C GLN A 121 -29.35 24.79 -46.80
N ILE A 122 -28.15 24.36 -46.42
CA ILE A 122 -27.03 24.09 -47.33
C ILE A 122 -27.33 22.92 -48.29
N GLY A 123 -28.32 22.08 -47.98
CA GLY A 123 -28.83 21.04 -48.88
C GLY A 123 -30.08 21.42 -49.68
N ALA A 124 -30.54 22.67 -49.63
CA ALA A 124 -31.69 23.18 -50.38
C ALA A 124 -31.27 24.08 -51.54
#